data_AF-A0A9Q1BK17-F1
#
_entry.id   AF-A0A9Q1BK17-F1
#
_cell.length_a   1.000
_cell.length_b   1.000
_cell.length_c   1.000
_cell.angle_alpha   90.00
_cell.angle_beta   90.00
_cell.angle_gamma   90.00
#
_symmetry.space_group_name_H-M   'P 1'
#
loop_
_entity.id
_entity.type
_entity.pdbx_description
1 polymer ?
#
loop_
_entity_poly.entity_id
_entity_poly.type
_entity_poly.pdbx_seq_one_letter_code
_entity_poly.pdbx_strand_id
1 'polypeptide(L)'
;MTSQGNDQRITDLFSKVSHHRNISVIYILQNFFYGAKETRIITLNAHYIVLVKNPRDKTQVSNLGKQMYPGQVKFVQEAFADATKEPYGYLFIHLKPHTPEDFRTNIFPNQTQYAYVPK
;
A
#
# COMPACT_ATOMS: atom_id res chain seq x y z
N MET A 1 19.03 20.12 -9.23
CA MET A 1 17.96 19.15 -9.51
C MET A 1 18.51 17.75 -9.24
N THR A 2 18.41 17.26 -8.02
CA THR A 2 18.90 15.91 -7.67
C THR A 2 17.91 14.88 -8.19
N SER A 3 18.20 14.37 -9.39
CA SER A 3 17.71 13.09 -9.83
C SER A 3 18.20 12.02 -8.85
N GLN A 4 17.31 11.11 -8.45
CA GLN A 4 17.56 9.66 -8.35
C GLN A 4 16.59 9.03 -7.36
N GLY A 5 15.69 8.19 -7.87
CA GLY A 5 14.97 7.19 -7.08
C GLY A 5 15.86 6.04 -6.59
N ASN A 6 17.17 6.28 -6.42
CA ASN A 6 18.21 5.28 -6.14
C ASN A 6 19.11 5.72 -4.96
N ASP A 7 18.55 6.53 -4.06
CA ASP A 7 19.30 7.07 -2.95
C ASP A 7 19.20 6.14 -1.74
N GLN A 8 20.31 5.47 -1.42
CA GLN A 8 20.43 4.59 -0.26
C GLN A 8 20.00 5.28 1.04
N ARG A 9 20.12 6.62 1.13
CA ARG A 9 19.68 7.41 2.28
C ARG A 9 18.17 7.32 2.50
N ILE A 10 17.38 7.23 1.43
CA ILE A 10 15.92 7.06 1.51
C ILE A 10 15.63 5.67 2.06
N THR A 11 16.27 4.62 1.53
CA THR A 11 16.10 3.26 2.05
C THR A 11 16.45 3.15 3.54
N ASP A 12 17.56 3.77 3.97
CA ASP A 12 17.96 3.80 5.38
C ASP A 12 16.97 4.59 6.26
N LEU A 13 16.35 5.65 5.72
CA LEU A 13 15.28 6.38 6.40
C LEU A 13 14.08 5.48 6.71
N PHE A 14 13.64 4.68 5.74
CA PHE A 14 12.49 3.78 5.87
C PHE A 14 12.77 2.54 6.72
N SER A 15 13.99 2.00 6.68
CA SER A 15 14.33 0.72 7.31
C SER A 15 15.02 0.80 8.68
N LYS A 16 15.80 1.87 8.94
CA LYS A 16 16.60 2.00 10.18
C LYS A 16 16.16 3.21 10.99
N VAL A 17 16.16 4.39 10.37
CA VAL A 17 15.98 5.65 11.11
C VAL A 17 14.57 5.79 11.66
N SER A 18 13.54 5.39 10.90
CA SER A 18 12.13 5.37 11.33
C SER A 18 11.95 4.62 12.67
N HIS A 19 12.48 3.40 12.74
CA HIS A 19 12.38 2.54 13.92
C HIS A 19 13.22 3.04 15.11
N HIS A 20 14.45 3.51 14.87
CA HIS A 20 15.34 3.95 15.94
C HIS A 20 14.99 5.32 16.52
N ARG A 21 14.34 6.19 15.72
CA ARG A 21 14.00 7.57 16.13
C ARG A 21 12.52 7.79 16.42
N ASN A 22 11.70 6.73 16.38
CA ASN A 22 10.24 6.80 16.53
C ASN A 22 9.60 7.80 15.55
N ILE A 23 10.04 7.78 14.29
CA ILE A 23 9.57 8.68 13.24
C ILE A 23 8.66 7.90 12.30
N SER A 24 7.48 8.46 12.02
CA SER A 24 6.60 7.98 10.94
C SER A 24 6.99 8.62 9.61
N VAL A 25 7.12 7.81 8.56
CA VAL A 25 7.48 8.27 7.22
C VAL A 25 6.34 7.93 6.26
N ILE A 26 5.89 8.92 5.49
CA ILE A 26 4.88 8.75 4.44
C ILE A 26 5.59 8.79 3.10
N TYR A 27 5.41 7.74 2.30
CA TYR A 27 5.94 7.67 0.94
C TYR A 27 4.81 7.71 -0.08
N ILE A 28 4.80 8.72 -0.95
CA ILE A 28 3.78 8.90 -1.98
C ILE A 28 4.36 8.51 -3.33
N LEU A 29 3.72 7.56 -4.00
CA LEU A 29 4.18 6.98 -5.25
C LEU A 29 3.08 7.07 -6.31
N GLN A 30 3.49 7.37 -7.56
CA GLN A 30 2.61 7.25 -8.73
C GLN A 30 2.63 5.85 -9.34
N ASN A 31 3.74 5.12 -9.15
CA ASN A 31 3.90 3.76 -9.61
C ASN A 31 4.54 2.92 -8.51
N PHE A 32 3.75 2.00 -7.96
CA PHE A 32 4.17 1.10 -6.88
C PHE A 32 5.26 0.12 -7.31
N PHE A 33 5.29 -0.24 -8.60
CA PHE A 33 6.24 -1.20 -9.20
C PHE A 33 7.32 -0.54 -10.04
N TYR A 34 7.59 0.75 -9.83
CA TYR A 34 8.67 1.44 -10.55
C TYR A 34 10.02 0.77 -10.24
N GLY A 35 10.82 0.51 -11.28
CA GLY A 35 11.96 -0.40 -11.29
C GLY A 35 13.20 -0.04 -10.45
N ALA A 36 13.04 0.77 -9.41
CA ALA A 36 14.09 1.01 -8.42
C ALA A 36 14.06 -0.12 -7.36
N LYS A 37 15.24 -0.71 -7.08
CA LYS A 37 15.43 -1.76 -6.08
C LYS A 37 14.99 -1.30 -4.69
N GLU A 38 15.16 -0.01 -4.43
CA GLU A 38 14.89 0.74 -3.23
C GLU A 38 13.38 0.81 -2.97
N THR A 39 12.57 1.13 -4.00
CA THR A 39 11.11 1.16 -3.88
C THR A 39 10.57 -0.18 -3.40
N ARG A 40 11.09 -1.29 -3.95
CA ARG A 40 10.72 -2.64 -3.50
C ARG A 40 11.09 -2.89 -2.04
N ILE A 41 12.28 -2.49 -1.60
CA ILE A 41 12.71 -2.65 -0.20
C ILE A 41 11.82 -1.83 0.72
N ILE A 42 11.52 -0.58 0.36
CA ILE A 42 10.67 0.33 1.15
C ILE A 42 9.25 -0.24 1.28
N THR A 43 8.65 -0.68 0.17
CA THR A 43 7.26 -1.18 0.20
C THR A 43 7.12 -2.53 0.90
N LEU A 44 8.14 -3.40 0.83
CA LEU A 44 8.15 -4.67 1.58
C LEU A 44 8.25 -4.48 3.10
N ASN A 45 8.82 -3.35 3.56
CA ASN A 45 8.92 -3.02 4.98
C ASN A 45 7.84 -2.03 5.45
N ALA A 46 6.88 -1.67 4.58
CA ALA A 46 5.82 -0.75 4.93
C ALA A 46 4.84 -1.38 5.92
N HIS A 47 4.50 -0.67 7.00
CA HIS A 47 3.46 -1.11 7.92
C HIS A 47 2.04 -0.93 7.37
N TYR A 48 1.86 0.03 6.46
CA TYR A 48 0.59 0.40 5.89
C TYR A 48 0.75 0.71 4.40
N ILE A 49 -0.21 0.30 3.60
CA ILE A 49 -0.32 0.72 2.20
C ILE A 49 -1.71 1.32 1.99
N VAL A 50 -1.77 2.49 1.37
CA VAL A 50 -3.02 3.12 0.94
C VAL A 50 -3.03 3.10 -0.58
N LEU A 51 -3.92 2.30 -1.16
CA LEU A 51 -4.11 2.26 -2.61
C LEU A 51 -5.26 3.16 -3.03
N VAL A 52 -4.96 4.09 -3.94
CA VAL A 52 -5.94 4.99 -4.55
C VAL A 52 -6.17 4.61 -6.02
N LYS A 53 -7.33 4.99 -6.56
CA LYS A 53 -7.70 4.69 -7.95
C LYS A 53 -6.80 5.40 -8.95
N ASN A 54 -6.06 4.61 -9.73
CA ASN A 54 -5.39 5.07 -10.94
C ASN A 54 -6.11 4.48 -12.16
N PRO A 55 -6.90 5.26 -12.92
CA PRO A 55 -7.66 4.74 -14.06
C PRO A 55 -6.76 4.28 -15.22
N ARG A 56 -5.51 4.78 -15.30
CA ARG A 56 -4.56 4.45 -16.37
C ARG A 56 -3.94 3.07 -16.18
N ASP A 57 -3.60 2.71 -14.95
CA ASP A 57 -2.85 1.47 -14.66
C ASP A 57 -3.52 0.64 -13.57
N LYS A 58 -4.45 -0.22 -14.01
CA LYS A 58 -5.15 -1.18 -13.15
C LYS A 58 -4.31 -2.43 -12.84
N THR A 59 -3.15 -2.60 -13.49
CA THR A 59 -2.33 -3.80 -13.33
C THR A 59 -1.66 -3.86 -11.96
N GLN A 60 -1.40 -2.70 -11.35
CA GLN A 60 -0.75 -2.60 -10.03
C GLN A 60 -1.53 -3.36 -8.96
N VAL A 61 -2.86 -3.20 -8.90
CA VAL A 61 -3.72 -3.90 -7.94
C VAL A 61 -3.63 -5.41 -8.13
N SER A 62 -3.65 -5.87 -9.38
CA SER A 62 -3.55 -7.29 -9.71
C SER A 62 -2.20 -7.88 -9.32
N ASN A 63 -1.12 -7.13 -9.55
CA ASN A 63 0.23 -7.56 -9.21
C ASN A 63 0.45 -7.59 -7.70
N LEU A 64 -0.05 -6.59 -6.97
CA LEU A 64 0.00 -6.60 -5.51
C LEU A 64 -0.84 -7.76 -4.95
N GLY A 65 -2.03 -7.98 -5.51
CA GLY A 65 -2.88 -9.10 -5.12
C GLY A 65 -2.22 -10.45 -5.32
N LYS A 66 -1.43 -10.65 -6.38
CA LYS A 66 -0.62 -11.87 -6.57
C LYS A 66 0.44 -12.05 -5.48
N GLN A 67 1.03 -10.96 -4.99
CA GLN A 67 2.06 -11.00 -3.95
C GLN A 67 1.47 -11.27 -2.57
N MET A 68 0.33 -10.64 -2.26
CA MET A 68 -0.29 -10.71 -0.93
C MET A 68 -1.24 -11.90 -0.75
N TYR A 69 -2.01 -12.22 -1.79
CA TYR A 69 -3.04 -13.26 -1.78
C TYR A 69 -2.89 -14.20 -2.99
N PRO A 70 -1.82 -15.00 -3.04
CA PRO A 70 -1.62 -15.97 -4.12
C PRO A 70 -2.85 -16.86 -4.30
N GLY A 71 -3.36 -16.99 -5.53
CA GLY A 71 -4.57 -17.75 -5.84
C GLY A 71 -5.90 -17.03 -5.55
N GLN A 72 -5.89 -15.89 -4.86
CA GLN A 72 -7.08 -15.12 -4.50
C GLN A 72 -7.03 -13.66 -5.01
N VAL A 73 -6.35 -13.42 -6.13
CA VAL A 73 -6.19 -12.08 -6.73
C VAL A 73 -7.54 -11.39 -6.98
N LYS A 74 -8.56 -12.16 -7.34
CA LYS A 74 -9.92 -11.66 -7.60
C LYS A 74 -10.52 -10.98 -6.37
N PHE A 75 -10.31 -11.52 -5.17
CA PHE A 75 -10.75 -10.90 -3.92
C PHE A 75 -10.15 -9.49 -3.76
N VAL A 76 -8.84 -9.35 -4.01
CA VAL A 76 -8.14 -8.06 -3.92
C VAL A 76 -8.68 -7.05 -4.95
N GLN A 77 -8.95 -7.51 -6.18
CA GLN A 77 -9.53 -6.68 -7.23
C GLN A 77 -10.94 -6.20 -6.89
N GLU A 78 -11.79 -7.08 -6.35
CA GLU A 78 -13.17 -6.76 -5.96
C GLU A 78 -13.21 -5.81 -4.76
N ALA A 79 -12.41 -6.09 -3.72
CA ALA A 79 -12.26 -5.20 -2.57
C ALA A 79 -11.79 -3.80 -2.98
N PHE A 80 -10.80 -3.72 -3.87
CA PHE A 80 -10.33 -2.43 -4.39
C PHE A 80 -11.38 -1.71 -5.23
N ALA A 81 -12.11 -2.43 -6.08
CA ALA A 81 -13.15 -1.84 -6.93
C ALA A 81 -14.28 -1.23 -6.09
N ASP A 82 -14.70 -1.93 -5.03
CA ASP A 82 -15.71 -1.45 -4.10
C ASP A 82 -15.21 -0.27 -3.26
N ALA A 83 -14.03 -0.39 -2.64
CA ALA A 83 -13.42 0.65 -1.83
C ALA A 83 -13.11 1.96 -2.60
N THR A 84 -13.02 1.88 -3.93
CA THR A 84 -12.74 3.02 -4.82
C THR A 84 -13.90 3.31 -5.79
N LYS A 85 -15.11 2.86 -5.45
CA LYS A 85 -16.32 3.15 -6.22
C LYS A 85 -16.60 4.65 -6.28
N GLU A 86 -16.55 5.30 -5.12
CA GLU A 86 -16.73 6.75 -4.99
C GLU A 86 -15.41 7.51 -5.24
N PRO A 87 -15.49 8.77 -5.71
CA PRO A 87 -14.32 9.64 -5.81
C PRO A 87 -13.55 9.73 -4.49
N TYR A 88 -12.22 9.76 -4.57
CA TYR A 88 -11.31 9.82 -3.41
C TYR A 88 -11.34 8.59 -2.48
N GLY A 89 -12.06 7.52 -2.85
CA GLY A 89 -12.01 6.24 -2.16
C GLY A 89 -10.62 5.59 -2.24
N TYR A 90 -10.31 4.76 -1.24
CA TYR A 90 -9.02 4.07 -1.12
C TYR A 90 -9.18 2.71 -0.45
N LEU A 91 -8.30 1.78 -0.80
CA LEU A 91 -8.13 0.53 -0.09
C LEU A 91 -6.94 0.67 0.88
N PHE A 92 -7.22 0.58 2.18
CA PHE A 92 -6.23 0.57 3.25
C PHE A 92 -5.84 -0.87 3.57
N ILE A 93 -4.53 -1.09 3.61
CA ILE A 93 -3.91 -2.38 3.85
C ILE A 93 -3.05 -2.24 5.11
N HIS A 94 -3.32 -3.09 6.10
CA HIS A 94 -2.58 -3.15 7.35
C HIS A 94 -1.61 -4.33 7.34
N LEU A 95 -0.30 -4.07 7.37
CA LEU A 95 0.74 -5.09 7.19
C LEU A 95 1.51 -5.45 8.47
N LYS A 96 1.08 -4.97 9.64
CA LYS A 96 1.74 -5.39 10.89
C LYS A 96 1.42 -6.86 11.20
N PRO A 97 2.36 -7.62 11.76
CA PRO A 97 2.17 -9.06 11.99
C PRO A 97 1.09 -9.45 13.02
N HIS A 98 0.57 -8.49 13.79
CA HIS A 98 -0.37 -8.74 14.90
C HIS A 98 -1.78 -8.21 14.59
N THR A 99 -2.09 -8.03 13.30
CA THR A 99 -3.40 -7.54 12.87
C THR A 99 -4.07 -8.51 11.92
N PRO A 100 -5.41 -8.52 11.88
CA PRO A 100 -6.14 -9.31 10.91
C PRO A 100 -5.67 -9.03 9.49
N GLU A 101 -5.63 -10.07 8.66
CA GLU A 101 -5.41 -9.97 7.22
C GLU A 101 -6.72 -9.54 6.53
N ASP A 102 -7.23 -8.36 6.92
CA ASP A 102 -8.37 -7.71 6.28
C ASP A 102 -7.91 -6.47 5.47
N PHE A 103 -8.71 -6.10 4.48
CA PHE A 103 -8.59 -4.76 3.89
C PHE A 103 -9.66 -3.85 4.46
N ARG A 104 -9.38 -2.56 4.53
CA ARG A 104 -10.34 -1.58 5.06
C ARG A 104 -10.48 -0.38 4.14
N THR A 105 -11.56 0.37 4.31
CA THR A 105 -11.69 1.71 3.75
C THR A 105 -12.37 2.63 4.77
N ASN A 106 -12.35 3.95 4.54
CA ASN A 106 -12.97 4.93 5.43
C ASN A 106 -12.46 4.84 6.89
N ILE A 107 -11.13 4.82 7.07
CA ILE A 107 -10.49 4.62 8.38
C ILE A 107 -10.49 5.87 9.28
N PHE A 108 -10.98 7.01 8.78
CA PHE A 108 -11.01 8.25 9.55
C PHE A 108 -12.29 8.39 10.39
N PRO A 109 -12.25 9.17 11.49
CA PRO A 109 -13.44 9.42 12.31
C PRO A 109 -14.61 9.96 11.50
N ASN A 110 -15.84 9.69 11.96
CA ASN A 110 -17.09 10.13 11.33
C ASN A 110 -17.37 9.52 9.95
N GLN A 111 -16.72 8.42 9.60
CA GLN A 111 -17.03 7.63 8.41
C GLN A 111 -17.46 6.22 8.80
N THR A 112 -18.38 5.63 8.02
CA THR A 112 -18.68 4.20 8.15
C THR A 112 -17.51 3.40 7.57
N GLN A 113 -16.80 2.71 8.46
CA GLN A 113 -15.69 1.83 8.09
C GLN A 113 -16.21 0.51 7.54
N TYR A 114 -15.62 0.06 6.42
CA TYR A 114 -15.89 -1.26 5.85
C TYR A 114 -14.61 -2.10 5.90
N ALA A 115 -14.77 -3.39 6.17
CA ALA A 115 -13.70 -4.37 6.13
C ALA A 115 -14.02 -5.45 5.08
N TYR A 116 -13.02 -5.80 4.28
CA TYR A 116 -13.08 -6.86 3.28
C TYR A 116 -12.26 -8.03 3.79
N VAL A 117 -12.91 -9.18 3.91
CA VAL A 117 -12.30 -10.44 4.36
C VAL A 117 -12.39 -11.48 3.25
N PRO A 118 -11.34 -12.28 3.02
CA PRO A 118 -11.41 -13.41 2.09
C PRO A 118 -12.46 -14.42 2.58
N LYS A 119 -13.10 -15.12 1.64
CA LYS A 119 -14.10 -16.16 1.93
C LYS A 119 -13.45 -17.48 2.34
#